data_AF-A0ABD6TEK6-F1
#
_entry.id   AF-A0ABD6TEK6-F1
#
_cell.length_a   1.000
_cell.length_b   1.000
_cell.length_c   1.000
_cell.angle_alpha   90.00
_cell.angle_beta   90.00
_cell.angle_gamma   90.00
#
_symmetry.space_group_name_H-M   'P 1'
#
loop_
_entity.id
_entity.type
_entity.pdbx_description
1 polymer ?
#
loop_
_entity_poly.entity_id
_entity_poly.type
_entity_poly.pdbx_seq_one_letter_code
_entity_poly.pdbx_strand_id
1 'polypeptide(L)'
;MEIMLSTDSIVAKHLKLALENPNVPFNYGDIKINNIKYLYDFVEENMKADFIVFEEIIEDLFKTGGEKGWGHYELGSYETKSRNAEQISYEYTCDYVEDEVVNEIITF
;
A
#
# COMPACT_ATOMS: atom_id res chain seq x y z
N MET A 1 -4.21 -12.97 -15.76
CA MET A 1 -4.34 -11.90 -14.76
C MET A 1 -4.01 -10.60 -15.43
N GLU A 2 -4.95 -9.69 -15.37
CA GLU A 2 -4.82 -8.31 -15.84
C GLU A 2 -4.79 -7.40 -14.61
N ILE A 3 -3.82 -6.47 -14.56
CA ILE A 3 -3.75 -5.46 -13.50
C ILE A 3 -4.02 -4.09 -14.11
N MET A 4 -5.11 -3.48 -13.68
CA MET A 4 -5.41 -2.08 -13.94
C MET A 4 -4.83 -1.24 -12.81
N LEU A 5 -4.10 -0.17 -13.13
CA LEU A 5 -3.45 0.62 -12.08
C LEU A 5 -4.45 1.35 -11.19
N SER A 6 -5.44 2.01 -11.79
CA SER A 6 -6.46 2.79 -11.09
C SER A 6 -7.62 3.09 -12.04
N THR A 7 -8.83 3.27 -11.49
CA THR A 7 -9.99 3.79 -12.23
C THR A 7 -9.92 5.31 -12.45
N ASP A 8 -9.14 6.01 -11.63
CA ASP A 8 -8.79 7.41 -11.82
C ASP A 8 -7.58 7.53 -12.77
N SER A 9 -7.77 8.22 -13.89
CA SER A 9 -6.73 8.39 -14.91
C SER A 9 -5.48 9.15 -14.44
N ILE A 10 -5.62 10.05 -13.45
CA ILE A 10 -4.53 10.82 -12.86
C ILE A 10 -3.72 9.91 -11.93
N VAL A 11 -4.40 9.17 -11.06
CA VAL A 11 -3.74 8.19 -10.17
C VAL A 11 -3.04 7.11 -11.00
N ALA A 12 -3.69 6.58 -12.03
CA ALA A 12 -3.10 5.60 -12.94
C ALA A 12 -1.81 6.13 -13.60
N LYS A 13 -1.80 7.41 -14.03
CA LYS A 13 -0.61 8.04 -14.60
C LYS A 13 0.53 8.15 -13.59
N HIS A 14 0.23 8.55 -12.36
CA HIS A 14 1.24 8.66 -11.30
C HIS A 14 1.78 7.29 -10.87
N LEU A 15 0.91 6.28 -10.74
CA LEU A 15 1.33 4.90 -10.50
C LEU A 15 2.26 4.41 -11.60
N LYS A 16 1.90 4.62 -12.87
CA LYS A 16 2.76 4.24 -13.99
C LYS A 16 4.15 4.86 -13.90
N LEU A 17 4.22 6.16 -13.61
CA LEU A 17 5.50 6.86 -13.44
C LEU A 17 6.33 6.30 -12.26
N ALA A 18 5.67 5.94 -11.14
CA ALA A 18 6.34 5.35 -10.00
C ALA A 18 6.86 3.93 -10.28
N LEU A 19 6.12 3.13 -11.05
CA LEU A 19 6.56 1.80 -11.50
C LEU A 19 7.75 1.88 -12.48
N GLU A 20 7.78 2.90 -13.33
CA GLU A 20 8.92 3.19 -14.23
C GLU A 20 10.14 3.76 -13.48
N ASN A 21 9.93 4.35 -12.30
CA ASN A 21 10.97 4.99 -11.49
C ASN A 21 10.92 4.49 -10.03
N PRO A 22 11.28 3.22 -9.75
CA PRO A 22 11.08 2.59 -8.44
C PRO A 22 11.82 3.25 -7.27
N ASN A 23 12.82 4.10 -7.56
CA ASN A 23 13.53 4.86 -6.53
C ASN A 23 12.79 6.15 -6.13
N VAL A 24 11.72 6.51 -6.84
CA VAL A 24 10.88 7.67 -6.55
C VAL A 24 9.66 7.17 -5.79
N PRO A 25 9.46 7.64 -4.55
CA PRO A 25 8.29 7.25 -3.78
C PRO A 25 6.98 7.70 -4.44
N PHE A 26 5.97 6.87 -4.34
CA PHE A 26 4.62 7.16 -4.81
C PHE A 26 3.83 7.91 -3.73
N ASN A 27 3.26 9.06 -4.08
CA ASN A 27 2.41 9.82 -3.17
C ASN A 27 0.94 9.48 -3.42
N TYR A 28 0.24 9.10 -2.36
CA TYR A 28 -1.18 8.80 -2.32
C TYR A 28 -1.83 9.61 -1.20
N GLY A 29 -2.39 10.77 -1.55
CA GLY A 29 -2.79 11.78 -0.56
C GLY A 29 -1.57 12.23 0.28
N ASP A 30 -1.71 12.19 1.60
CA ASP A 30 -0.66 12.55 2.57
C ASP A 30 0.29 11.37 2.90
N ILE A 31 0.19 10.29 2.14
CA ILE A 31 0.99 9.08 2.34
C ILE A 31 1.97 8.92 1.20
N LYS A 32 3.21 8.60 1.55
CA LYS A 32 4.30 8.38 0.61
C LYS A 32 4.82 6.95 0.75
N ILE A 33 4.70 6.16 -0.30
CA ILE A 33 5.08 4.74 -0.37
C ILE A 33 6.42 4.63 -1.09
N ASN A 34 7.46 4.15 -0.40
CA ASN A 34 8.83 4.16 -0.92
C ASN A 34 9.13 2.99 -1.86
N ASN A 35 8.41 1.87 -1.74
CA ASN A 35 8.69 0.64 -2.50
C ASN A 35 7.45 0.11 -3.25
N ILE A 36 6.65 1.02 -3.83
CA ILE A 36 5.39 0.67 -4.51
C ILE A 36 5.58 -0.37 -5.62
N LYS A 37 6.73 -0.37 -6.32
CA LYS A 37 7.03 -1.35 -7.34
C LYS A 37 7.12 -2.76 -6.75
N TYR A 38 7.69 -2.92 -5.56
CA TYR A 38 7.78 -4.25 -4.94
C TYR A 38 6.41 -4.78 -4.54
N LEU A 39 5.51 -3.90 -4.08
CA LEU A 39 4.12 -4.26 -3.84
C LEU A 39 3.43 -4.70 -5.14
N TYR A 40 3.61 -3.94 -6.22
CA TYR A 40 3.06 -4.29 -7.54
C TYR A 40 3.56 -5.65 -8.01
N ASP A 41 4.89 -5.87 -7.99
CA ASP A 41 5.52 -7.11 -8.42
C ASP A 41 5.02 -8.29 -7.56
N PHE A 42 4.88 -8.10 -6.24
CA PHE A 42 4.34 -9.13 -5.34
C PHE A 42 2.90 -9.52 -5.68
N VAL A 43 2.03 -8.54 -5.96
CA VAL A 43 0.66 -8.80 -6.39
C VAL A 43 0.66 -9.52 -7.73
N GLU A 44 1.48 -9.05 -8.68
CA GLU A 44 1.58 -9.64 -10.01
C GLU A 44 2.07 -11.09 -9.97
N GLU A 45 3.06 -11.39 -9.15
CA GLU A 45 3.65 -12.72 -9.05
C GLU A 45 2.73 -13.69 -8.32
N ASN A 46 2.12 -13.27 -7.22
CA ASN A 46 1.52 -14.19 -6.26
C ASN A 46 0.00 -14.24 -6.30
N MET A 47 -0.69 -13.16 -6.66
CA MET A 47 -2.14 -13.09 -6.55
C MET A 47 -2.86 -13.94 -7.61
N LYS A 48 -3.84 -14.71 -7.15
CA LYS A 48 -4.71 -15.56 -7.96
C LYS A 48 -6.03 -14.84 -8.19
N ALA A 49 -6.00 -13.93 -9.15
CA ALA A 49 -7.20 -13.26 -9.66
C ALA A 49 -7.11 -13.09 -11.17
N ASP A 50 -8.26 -13.01 -11.83
CA ASP A 50 -8.32 -12.76 -13.28
C ASP A 50 -8.12 -11.27 -13.59
N PHE A 51 -8.62 -10.39 -12.72
CA PHE A 51 -8.55 -8.94 -12.82
C PHE A 51 -8.36 -8.30 -11.44
N ILE A 52 -7.49 -7.29 -11.35
CA ILE A 52 -7.19 -6.54 -10.12
C ILE A 52 -7.11 -5.05 -10.45
N VAL A 53 -7.64 -4.20 -9.55
CA VAL A 53 -7.34 -2.76 -9.52
C VAL A 53 -6.27 -2.52 -8.47
N PHE A 54 -5.08 -2.12 -8.89
CA PHE A 54 -3.94 -2.00 -7.98
C PHE A 54 -4.13 -0.91 -6.92
N GLU A 55 -4.80 0.19 -7.26
CA GLU A 55 -5.18 1.21 -6.29
C GLU A 55 -6.04 0.66 -5.13
N GLU A 56 -6.95 -0.28 -5.39
CA GLU A 56 -7.77 -0.86 -4.31
C GLU A 56 -6.91 -1.60 -3.28
N ILE A 57 -5.82 -2.24 -3.73
CA ILE A 57 -4.84 -2.85 -2.84
C ILE A 57 -4.19 -1.78 -1.96
N ILE A 58 -3.77 -0.66 -2.57
CA ILE A 58 -3.15 0.47 -1.86
C ILE A 58 -4.12 1.06 -0.83
N GLU A 59 -5.40 1.24 -1.18
CA GLU A 59 -6.42 1.70 -0.23
C GLU A 59 -6.60 0.73 0.93
N ASP A 60 -6.61 -0.58 0.65
CA ASP A 60 -6.76 -1.61 1.68
C ASP A 60 -5.57 -1.69 2.65
N LEU A 61 -4.36 -1.35 2.19
CA LEU A 61 -3.18 -1.19 3.07
C LEU A 61 -3.42 -0.14 4.17
N PHE A 62 -4.14 0.92 3.85
CA PHE A 62 -4.37 2.03 4.77
C PHE A 62 -5.63 1.85 5.63
N LYS A 63 -6.58 1.01 5.18
CA LYS A 63 -7.74 0.61 6.00
C LYS A 63 -7.34 -0.29 7.17
N THR A 64 -6.30 -1.10 7.02
CA THR A 64 -5.86 -2.05 8.06
C THR A 64 -5.05 -1.43 9.20
N GLY A 65 -4.85 -0.10 9.19
CA GLY A 65 -4.18 0.62 10.27
C GLY A 65 -2.67 0.37 10.22
N GLY A 66 -1.99 1.03 9.29
CA GLY A 66 -0.53 0.99 9.26
C GLY A 66 0.06 1.59 10.54
N GLU A 67 1.09 0.95 11.09
CA GLU A 67 1.97 1.58 12.07
C GLU A 67 2.94 2.51 11.33
N LYS A 68 3.16 3.73 11.83
CA LYS A 68 3.98 4.74 11.15
C LYS A 68 5.36 4.14 10.78
N GLY A 69 5.68 4.16 9.49
CA GLY A 69 6.99 3.75 8.96
C GLY A 69 6.99 2.39 8.24
N TRP A 70 6.19 1.41 8.65
CA TRP A 70 6.24 0.05 8.11
C TRP A 70 4.87 -0.62 8.11
N GLY A 71 4.57 -1.40 7.06
CA GLY A 71 3.35 -2.19 6.97
C GLY A 71 3.56 -3.53 6.26
N HIS A 72 2.58 -4.41 6.38
CA HIS A 72 2.56 -5.71 5.72
C HIS A 72 1.30 -5.85 4.87
N TYR A 73 1.46 -6.45 3.70
CA TYR A 73 0.35 -6.92 2.88
C TYR A 73 0.38 -8.44 2.83
N GLU A 74 -0.73 -9.06 3.20
CA GLU A 74 -0.87 -10.51 3.27
C GLU A 74 -1.86 -10.99 2.22
N LEU A 75 -1.48 -12.04 1.50
CA LEU A 75 -2.38 -12.82 0.67
C LEU A 75 -2.60 -14.18 1.32
N GLY A 76 -3.86 -14.51 1.61
CA GLY A 76 -4.25 -15.80 2.13
C GLY A 76 -3.96 -16.94 1.14
N SER A 77 -3.81 -18.17 1.62
CA SER A 77 -3.53 -19.34 0.77
C SER A 77 -4.58 -19.59 -0.33
N TYR A 78 -5.80 -19.09 -0.17
CA TYR A 78 -6.85 -19.17 -1.21
C TYR A 78 -6.70 -18.09 -2.29
N GLU A 79 -5.98 -17.02 -2.00
CA GLU A 79 -5.74 -15.83 -2.84
C GLU A 79 -4.45 -15.94 -3.63
N THR A 80 -3.60 -16.93 -3.37
CA THR A 80 -2.31 -17.08 -4.04
C THR A 80 -2.31 -18.19 -5.09
N LYS A 81 -1.44 -18.04 -6.09
CA LYS A 81 -1.19 -19.05 -7.12
C LYS A 81 -0.49 -20.28 -6.53
N SER A 82 0.40 -20.06 -5.55
CA SER A 82 1.18 -21.09 -4.86
C SER A 82 0.34 -21.94 -3.91
N ARG A 83 -0.85 -21.46 -3.52
CA ARG A 83 -1.71 -22.04 -2.47
C ARG A 83 -1.11 -22.02 -1.07
N ASN A 84 -0.08 -21.20 -0.87
CA ASN A 84 0.48 -20.89 0.45
C ASN A 84 0.17 -19.43 0.79
N ALA A 85 0.08 -19.10 2.08
CA ALA A 85 0.00 -17.69 2.46
C ALA A 85 1.31 -16.99 2.10
N GLU A 86 1.23 -15.80 1.53
CA GLU A 86 2.38 -15.00 1.14
C GLU A 86 2.24 -13.58 1.68
N GLN A 87 3.37 -12.95 1.98
CA GLN A 87 3.38 -11.59 2.52
C GLN A 87 4.52 -10.75 1.95
N ILE A 88 4.31 -9.45 1.89
CA ILE A 88 5.37 -8.47 1.60
C ILE A 88 5.35 -7.34 2.63
N SER A 89 6.55 -6.90 3.03
CA SER A 89 6.71 -5.67 3.81
C SER A 89 6.84 -4.47 2.89
N TYR A 90 6.18 -3.37 3.25
CA TYR A 90 6.30 -2.09 2.56
C TYR A 90 6.65 -0.98 3.53
N GLU A 91 7.38 0.01 3.02
CA GLU A 91 7.78 1.20 3.77
C GLU A 91 6.94 2.38 3.29
N TYR A 92 6.36 3.09 4.24
CA TYR A 92 5.63 4.31 3.94
C TYR A 92 5.87 5.38 5.02
N THR A 93 5.88 6.63 4.59
CA THR A 93 5.89 7.79 5.49
C THR A 93 4.56 8.50 5.37
N CYS A 94 3.98 8.88 6.50
CA CYS A 94 2.80 9.72 6.53
C CYS A 94 3.05 10.95 7.39
N ASP A 95 2.62 12.10 6.89
CA ASP A 95 2.80 13.40 7.53
C ASP A 95 1.76 13.69 8.63
N TYR A 96 1.06 12.66 9.14
CA TYR A 96 0.27 12.80 10.37
C TYR A 96 1.20 13.17 11.54
N VAL A 97 1.07 14.43 11.94
CA VAL A 97 1.46 14.93 13.26
C VAL A 97 0.46 14.29 14.22
N GLU A 98 0.92 13.41 15.12
CA GLU A 98 0.11 13.07 16.28
C GLU A 98 -0.26 14.40 16.95
N ASP A 99 -1.54 14.73 17.03
CA ASP A 99 -1.99 15.79 17.93
C ASP A 99 -1.38 15.46 19.30
N GLU A 100 -0.56 16.38 19.82
CA GLU A 100 -0.01 16.27 21.16
C GLU A 100 -1.14 15.86 22.10
N VAL A 101 -0.99 14.72 22.76
CA VAL A 101 -1.85 14.33 23.88
C VAL A 101 -1.79 15.47 24.88
N VAL A 102 -2.80 16.35 24.87
CA VAL A 102 -3.00 17.35 25.90
C VAL A 102 -3.31 16.56 27.16
N ASN A 103 -2.26 16.24 27.92
CA ASN A 103 -2.38 15.75 29.27
C ASN A 103 -3.04 16.88 30.08
N GLU A 104 -4.37 16.89 30.13
CA GLU A 104 -5.07 17.60 31.18
C GLU A 104 -4.66 16.95 32.50
N ILE A 105 -3.74 17.62 33.20
CA ILE A 105 -3.39 17.30 34.58
C ILE A 105 -4.65 17.54 35.42
N ILE A 106 -5.44 16.49 35.66
CA ILE A 106 -6.46 16.51 36.69
C ILE A 106 -5.71 16.56 38.03
N THR A 107 -5.77 17.72 38.69
CA THR A 107 -5.23 17.90 40.04
C THR A 107 -6.35 17.61 41.04
N PHE A 108 -6.13 16.68 41.97
CA PHE A 108 -7.04 16.37 43.08
C PHE A 108 -6.88 17.34 44.24
#